data_AF-A0A328U0K6-F1
#
_entry.id   AF-A0A328U0K6-F1
#
_cell.length_a   1.000
_cell.length_b   1.000
_cell.length_c   1.000
_cell.angle_alpha   90.00
_cell.angle_beta   90.00
_cell.angle_gamma   90.00
#
_symmetry.space_group_name_H-M   'P 1'
#
loop_
_entity.id
_entity.type
_entity.pdbx_description
1 polymer ?
#
loop_
_entity_poly.entity_id
_entity_poly.type
_entity_poly.pdbx_seq_one_letter_code
_entity_poly.pdbx_strand_id
1 'polypeptide(L)'
;MILHRLKPPADRKLPRPTFNVVMTLHFASLMRHFLQQLPTRIEGNGIFVEDDKVADTQYKDPIWLRQKYLVEGLSLHEIAKLCGVGHKNIDYWCKKFGIDLRKKSDAVKKHFKEKKVLYTNDCWTCEEPFPVDGLAQTREGTKAFVKYCSDECRRLGFKRSHKERRGRFFTVCKNDDCGKWFEVEYADEADPSKPRKYKRACSEACTNALKSKNLKVLHAEGRMDAFFDRIRGSFIRKVSKETLIKLLQYDRLLRKEIAARLKIKLTVLRREFQRHEIENVFYNTCPHCNEPFPVPIRSMTNEESNKFKKYCSRICFLGAIKKKDTWIEKAVLEYLTEKEIEFVPQMIIGNYICDFFISSANLIVEAFGDYWHVNPDIYGVTKKVYPQQIKFAARDEIKLENLRAAGYQIIIVWENDLLQRRSETLDGLLQDINYAVNRNSVSIDRDYRD
;
A
#
# COMPACT_ATOMS: atom_id res chain seq x y z
N MET A 1 -76.24 -24.26 22.10
CA MET A 1 -75.58 -23.40 21.10
C MET A 1 -74.75 -24.32 20.19
N ILE A 2 -75.29 -24.98 19.15
CA ILE A 2 -75.62 -24.48 17.78
C ILE A 2 -74.57 -23.45 17.32
N LEU A 3 -73.70 -23.65 16.31
CA LEU A 3 -73.83 -24.11 14.91
C LEU A 3 -72.53 -24.87 14.47
N HIS A 4 -72.51 -26.04 13.79
CA HIS A 4 -72.65 -26.29 12.33
C HIS A 4 -71.85 -25.29 11.46
N ARG A 5 -71.07 -25.59 10.41
CA ARG A 5 -71.05 -26.60 9.30
C ARG A 5 -69.93 -26.08 8.33
N LEU A 6 -68.98 -26.79 7.72
CA LEU A 6 -69.03 -27.67 6.52
C LEU A 6 -67.58 -27.99 6.05
N LYS A 7 -67.30 -29.24 5.66
CA LYS A 7 -66.39 -29.64 4.56
C LYS A 7 -67.22 -29.67 3.24
N PRO A 8 -66.74 -29.96 2.00
CA PRO A 8 -65.45 -30.50 1.48
C PRO A 8 -65.00 -29.72 0.16
N PRO A 9 -64.19 -30.20 -0.83
CA PRO A 9 -63.63 -31.54 -1.02
C PRO A 9 -62.16 -31.67 -1.43
N ALA A 10 -61.77 -32.94 -1.37
CA ALA A 10 -60.54 -33.53 -1.86
C ALA A 10 -60.42 -33.39 -3.39
N ASP A 11 -59.18 -33.22 -3.86
CA ASP A 11 -58.81 -33.68 -5.18
C ASP A 11 -57.56 -34.56 -5.12
N ARG A 12 -57.59 -35.58 -5.98
CA ARG A 12 -56.75 -36.77 -6.01
C ARG A 12 -55.72 -36.62 -7.15
N LYS A 13 -54.60 -37.36 -7.02
CA LYS A 13 -53.67 -37.84 -8.09
C LYS A 13 -52.67 -36.79 -8.62
N LEU A 14 -51.36 -37.02 -8.79
CA LEU A 14 -50.50 -38.19 -9.10
C LEU A 14 -49.06 -37.98 -8.54
N PRO A 15 -48.21 -39.02 -8.49
CA PRO A 15 -46.80 -38.89 -8.11
C PRO A 15 -45.86 -38.65 -9.30
N ARG A 16 -44.64 -38.18 -8.97
CA ARG A 16 -43.33 -38.25 -9.68
C ARG A 16 -42.89 -36.98 -10.44
N PRO A 17 -41.56 -36.74 -10.65
CA PRO A 17 -40.43 -37.63 -10.38
C PRO A 17 -39.30 -37.07 -9.51
N THR A 18 -38.53 -38.00 -8.96
CA THR A 18 -37.12 -37.85 -8.58
C THR A 18 -36.31 -37.28 -9.74
N PHE A 19 -35.76 -36.08 -9.58
CA PHE A 19 -34.75 -35.56 -10.51
C PHE A 19 -33.38 -36.07 -10.08
N ASN A 20 -32.93 -37.10 -10.78
CA ASN A 20 -31.56 -37.59 -10.70
C ASN A 20 -30.63 -36.61 -11.43
N VAL A 21 -29.47 -36.46 -10.82
CA VAL A 21 -28.26 -35.80 -11.32
C VAL A 21 -27.85 -36.39 -12.67
N VAL A 22 -28.13 -35.72 -13.79
CA VAL A 22 -27.30 -35.65 -15.02
C VAL A 22 -27.83 -34.48 -15.87
N MET A 23 -27.38 -33.25 -15.67
CA MET A 23 -27.65 -32.14 -16.62
C MET A 23 -26.62 -31.01 -16.50
N THR A 24 -25.34 -31.34 -16.64
CA THR A 24 -24.26 -30.34 -16.82
C THR A 24 -23.44 -30.55 -18.09
N LEU A 25 -23.87 -31.43 -19.00
CA LEU A 25 -23.19 -31.68 -20.28
C LEU A 25 -24.00 -31.35 -21.54
N HIS A 26 -25.24 -30.88 -21.44
CA HIS A 26 -26.03 -30.45 -22.61
C HIS A 26 -26.09 -28.93 -22.85
N PHE A 27 -25.69 -28.10 -21.87
CA PHE A 27 -25.68 -26.63 -22.05
C PHE A 27 -24.51 -26.15 -22.93
N ALA A 28 -23.38 -26.87 -22.93
CA ALA A 28 -22.21 -26.56 -23.77
C ALA A 28 -22.32 -27.04 -25.24
N SER A 29 -23.34 -27.86 -25.55
CA SER A 29 -23.65 -28.30 -26.92
C SER A 29 -24.67 -27.37 -27.58
N LEU A 30 -25.68 -26.91 -26.84
CA LEU A 30 -26.66 -25.94 -27.36
C LEU A 30 -26.03 -24.56 -27.66
N MET A 31 -25.07 -24.10 -26.86
CA MET A 31 -24.33 -22.86 -27.13
C MET A 31 -23.37 -22.94 -28.32
N ARG A 32 -22.92 -24.15 -28.71
CA ARG A 32 -22.08 -24.34 -29.89
C ARG A 32 -22.87 -24.34 -31.19
N HIS A 33 -24.13 -24.79 -31.15
CA HIS A 33 -25.02 -24.74 -32.32
C HIS A 33 -25.58 -23.33 -32.55
N PHE A 34 -25.77 -22.54 -31.48
CA PHE A 34 -26.24 -21.15 -31.58
C PHE A 34 -25.15 -20.19 -32.12
N LEU A 35 -23.87 -20.50 -31.91
CA LEU A 35 -22.74 -19.70 -32.42
C LEU A 35 -22.31 -20.06 -33.87
N GLN A 36 -22.89 -21.10 -34.47
CA GLN A 36 -22.62 -21.51 -35.87
C GLN A 36 -23.70 -21.04 -36.87
N GLN A 37 -24.74 -20.34 -36.41
CA GLN A 37 -25.78 -19.76 -37.28
C GLN A 37 -25.68 -18.24 -37.46
N LEU A 38 -24.55 -17.61 -37.09
CA LEU A 38 -24.32 -16.21 -37.44
C LEU A 38 -23.93 -16.11 -38.93
N PRO A 39 -24.69 -15.39 -39.76
CA PRO A 39 -24.37 -15.25 -41.18
C PRO A 39 -23.04 -14.50 -41.33
N THR A 40 -22.12 -15.12 -42.06
CA THR A 40 -20.95 -14.44 -42.61
C THR A 40 -21.37 -13.69 -43.88
N ARG A 41 -20.82 -12.48 -44.04
CA ARG A 41 -20.81 -11.65 -45.25
C ARG A 41 -22.04 -10.75 -45.47
N ILE A 42 -21.82 -9.45 -45.28
CA ILE A 42 -22.52 -8.40 -46.02
C ILE A 42 -21.43 -7.48 -46.61
N GLU A 43 -21.25 -7.61 -47.92
CA GLU A 43 -20.65 -6.56 -48.76
C GLU A 43 -21.62 -5.37 -48.83
N GLY A 44 -21.06 -4.17 -48.92
CA GLY A 44 -21.78 -2.94 -48.66
C GLY A 44 -23.03 -2.71 -49.51
N ASN A 45 -24.05 -2.12 -48.87
CA ASN A 45 -24.72 -0.94 -49.39
C ASN A 45 -25.41 -0.22 -48.23
N GLY A 46 -25.20 1.09 -48.18
CA GLY A 46 -25.57 1.94 -47.07
C GLY A 46 -27.09 2.03 -46.88
N ILE A 47 -27.51 1.71 -45.65
CA ILE A 47 -28.69 2.29 -45.01
C ILE A 47 -28.25 2.57 -43.58
N PHE A 48 -27.96 3.85 -43.29
CA PHE A 48 -27.78 4.32 -41.92
C PHE A 48 -29.14 4.22 -41.24
N VAL A 49 -29.33 3.20 -40.41
CA VAL A 49 -30.40 3.20 -39.41
C VAL A 49 -29.82 3.93 -38.20
N GLU A 50 -30.34 5.13 -37.93
CA GLU A 50 -30.10 5.85 -36.68
C GLU A 50 -30.71 5.02 -35.53
N ASP A 51 -29.91 4.13 -34.93
CA ASP A 51 -30.19 3.53 -33.61
C ASP A 51 -29.93 4.59 -32.52
N ASP A 52 -30.76 5.62 -32.52
CA ASP A 52 -30.73 6.70 -31.55
C ASP A 52 -31.72 6.42 -30.41
N LYS A 53 -31.20 6.46 -29.17
CA LYS A 53 -31.89 6.67 -27.87
C LYS A 53 -32.31 5.48 -26.98
N VAL A 54 -31.49 4.44 -26.82
CA VAL A 54 -31.64 3.48 -25.68
C VAL A 54 -30.57 3.67 -24.58
N ALA A 55 -29.77 4.74 -24.61
CA ALA A 55 -28.69 4.99 -23.64
C ALA A 55 -29.08 5.84 -22.40
N ASP A 56 -30.31 6.34 -22.30
CA ASP A 56 -30.61 7.52 -21.46
C ASP A 56 -30.82 7.24 -19.95
N THR A 57 -30.73 5.98 -19.49
CA THR A 57 -31.06 5.68 -18.07
C THR A 57 -30.19 4.62 -17.37
N GLN A 58 -29.16 4.06 -18.00
CA GLN A 58 -28.33 3.01 -17.35
C GLN A 58 -27.65 3.49 -16.06
N TYR A 59 -27.29 4.77 -15.98
CA TYR A 59 -26.73 5.37 -14.76
C TYR A 59 -27.72 5.46 -13.58
N LYS A 60 -29.01 5.16 -13.80
CA LYS A 60 -30.02 5.05 -12.75
C LYS A 60 -30.06 3.65 -12.14
N ASP A 61 -29.34 2.67 -12.69
CA ASP A 61 -29.13 1.36 -12.06
C ASP A 61 -27.95 1.45 -11.07
N PRO A 62 -28.18 1.18 -9.76
CA PRO A 62 -27.12 1.25 -8.75
C PRO A 62 -26.00 0.22 -8.98
N ILE A 63 -26.28 -0.94 -9.55
CA ILE A 63 -25.27 -1.98 -9.80
C ILE A 63 -24.35 -1.53 -10.93
N TRP A 64 -24.95 -1.12 -12.06
CA TRP A 64 -24.20 -0.63 -13.21
C TRP A 64 -23.32 0.57 -12.84
N LEU A 65 -23.87 1.53 -12.09
CA LEU A 65 -23.14 2.73 -11.69
C LEU A 65 -21.98 2.41 -10.72
N ARG A 66 -22.15 1.44 -9.80
CA ARG A 66 -21.07 0.97 -8.92
C ARG A 66 -19.99 0.25 -9.72
N GLN A 67 -20.36 -0.63 -10.65
CA GLN A 67 -19.42 -1.35 -11.51
C GLN A 67 -18.53 -0.36 -12.28
N LYS A 68 -19.15 0.61 -12.96
CA LYS A 68 -18.42 1.61 -13.76
C LYS A 68 -17.53 2.51 -12.90
N TYR A 69 -18.01 2.96 -11.75
CA TYR A 69 -17.28 3.93 -10.93
C TYR A 69 -16.22 3.29 -10.03
N LEU A 70 -16.53 2.19 -9.36
CA LEU A 70 -15.69 1.55 -8.35
C LEU A 70 -14.79 0.47 -8.95
N VAL A 71 -15.32 -0.39 -9.81
CA VAL A 71 -14.59 -1.54 -10.36
C VAL A 71 -13.78 -1.11 -11.58
N GLU A 72 -14.43 -0.53 -12.59
CA GLU A 72 -13.76 -0.04 -13.81
C GLU A 72 -13.03 1.29 -13.56
N GLY A 73 -13.31 1.97 -12.46
CA GLY A 73 -12.59 3.16 -12.01
C GLY A 73 -12.80 4.40 -12.89
N LEU A 74 -13.86 4.44 -13.70
CA LEU A 74 -14.21 5.56 -14.57
C LEU A 74 -14.60 6.80 -13.77
N SER A 75 -14.18 7.97 -14.22
CA SER A 75 -14.57 9.26 -13.64
C SER A 75 -16.05 9.58 -13.91
N LEU A 76 -16.62 10.48 -13.10
CA LEU A 76 -18.00 10.93 -13.31
C LEU A 76 -18.22 11.56 -14.69
N HIS A 77 -17.18 12.16 -15.28
CA HIS A 77 -17.24 12.76 -16.63
C HIS A 77 -17.24 11.71 -17.73
N GLU A 78 -16.44 10.65 -17.57
CA GLU A 78 -16.43 9.53 -18.53
C GLU A 78 -17.76 8.78 -18.49
N ILE A 79 -18.29 8.49 -17.31
CA ILE A 79 -19.62 7.86 -17.15
C ILE A 79 -20.71 8.75 -17.75
N ALA A 80 -20.65 10.06 -17.49
CA ALA A 80 -21.56 11.03 -18.10
C ALA A 80 -21.52 11.02 -19.63
N LYS A 81 -20.32 11.01 -20.21
CA LYS A 81 -20.13 10.92 -21.65
C LYS A 81 -20.67 9.61 -22.23
N LEU A 82 -20.43 8.49 -21.54
CA LEU A 82 -20.96 7.17 -21.92
C LEU A 82 -22.49 7.14 -21.94
N CYS A 83 -23.13 7.83 -20.99
CA CYS A 83 -24.59 7.88 -20.89
C CYS A 83 -25.24 9.04 -21.64
N GLY A 84 -24.46 9.93 -22.29
CA GLY A 84 -25.00 11.13 -22.94
C GLY A 84 -25.63 12.14 -21.99
N VAL A 85 -25.24 12.16 -20.70
CA VAL A 85 -25.81 13.07 -19.68
C VAL A 85 -24.75 13.96 -19.05
N GLY A 86 -25.16 15.01 -18.34
CA GLY A 86 -24.23 15.83 -17.56
C GLY A 86 -23.64 15.10 -16.35
N HIS A 87 -22.35 15.33 -16.02
CA HIS A 87 -21.67 14.72 -14.86
C HIS A 87 -22.36 15.00 -13.51
N LYS A 88 -23.13 16.10 -13.40
CA LYS A 88 -23.95 16.40 -12.23
C LYS A 88 -25.09 15.39 -12.02
N ASN A 89 -25.63 14.81 -13.09
CA ASN A 89 -26.62 13.73 -12.98
C ASN A 89 -25.97 12.48 -12.38
N ILE A 90 -24.77 12.13 -12.85
CA ILE A 90 -24.02 10.99 -12.30
C ILE A 90 -23.67 11.23 -10.83
N ASP A 91 -23.20 12.43 -10.47
CA ASP A 91 -22.95 12.85 -9.08
C ASP A 91 -24.18 12.70 -8.19
N TYR A 92 -25.35 13.16 -8.67
CA TYR A 92 -26.61 13.02 -7.96
C TYR A 92 -26.96 11.55 -7.70
N TRP A 93 -26.87 10.68 -8.70
CA TRP A 93 -27.20 9.26 -8.54
C TRP A 93 -26.17 8.51 -7.69
N CYS A 94 -24.88 8.85 -7.78
CA CYS A 94 -23.87 8.35 -6.85
C CYS A 94 -24.23 8.71 -5.40
N LYS A 95 -24.61 9.97 -5.12
CA LYS A 95 -25.05 10.39 -3.78
C LYS A 95 -26.32 9.67 -3.33
N LYS A 96 -27.31 9.56 -4.22
CA LYS A 96 -28.59 8.88 -3.96
C LYS A 96 -28.39 7.40 -3.61
N PHE A 97 -27.42 6.73 -4.23
CA PHE A 97 -27.06 5.34 -3.93
C PHE A 97 -26.01 5.18 -2.83
N GLY A 98 -25.51 6.26 -2.24
CA GLY A 98 -24.45 6.19 -1.22
C GLY A 98 -23.13 5.63 -1.76
N ILE A 99 -22.76 6.01 -2.99
CA ILE A 99 -21.44 5.75 -3.58
C ILE A 99 -20.50 6.88 -3.14
N ASP A 100 -19.52 6.56 -2.30
CA ASP A 100 -18.51 7.51 -1.84
C ASP A 100 -17.69 8.05 -3.02
N LEU A 101 -17.76 9.37 -3.23
CA LEU A 101 -17.01 10.01 -4.31
C LEU A 101 -15.53 10.12 -3.96
N ARG A 102 -14.66 9.77 -4.91
CA ARG A 102 -13.21 9.95 -4.82
C ARG A 102 -12.88 11.42 -4.52
N LYS A 103 -11.95 11.64 -3.60
CA LYS A 103 -11.47 12.99 -3.28
C LYS A 103 -10.80 13.60 -4.53
N LYS A 104 -10.92 14.92 -4.70
CA LYS A 104 -10.28 15.66 -5.82
C LYS A 104 -8.80 15.29 -5.96
N SER A 105 -8.07 15.11 -4.86
CA SER A 105 -6.66 14.72 -4.86
C SER A 105 -6.38 13.38 -5.56
N ASP A 106 -7.29 12.41 -5.44
CA ASP A 106 -7.07 11.05 -5.94
C ASP A 106 -7.46 10.94 -7.41
N ALA A 107 -8.51 11.64 -7.84
CA ALA A 107 -8.85 11.81 -9.26
C ALA A 107 -7.71 12.51 -10.03
N VAL A 108 -7.13 13.55 -9.43
CA VAL A 108 -5.98 14.28 -9.98
C VAL A 108 -4.76 13.37 -10.10
N LYS A 109 -4.42 12.59 -9.07
CA LYS A 109 -3.30 11.63 -9.13
C LYS A 109 -3.44 10.60 -10.24
N LYS A 110 -4.64 10.06 -10.48
CA LYS A 110 -4.90 9.10 -11.56
C LYS A 110 -4.70 9.74 -12.93
N HIS A 111 -5.27 10.94 -13.15
CA HIS A 111 -5.11 11.66 -14.41
C HIS A 111 -3.65 12.04 -14.71
N PHE A 112 -2.88 12.42 -13.68
CA PHE A 112 -1.44 12.68 -13.81
C PHE A 112 -0.63 11.42 -14.11
N LYS A 113 -1.06 10.25 -13.62
CA LYS A 113 -0.37 8.98 -13.88
C LYS A 113 -0.53 8.54 -15.35
N GLU A 114 -1.66 8.86 -15.97
CA GLU A 114 -1.98 8.50 -17.35
C GLU A 114 -1.46 9.53 -18.38
N LYS A 115 -1.40 10.82 -18.02
CA LYS A 115 -0.79 11.88 -18.85
C LYS A 115 0.65 12.16 -18.42
N LYS A 116 1.56 11.24 -18.72
CA LYS A 116 3.00 11.49 -18.65
C LYS A 116 3.40 12.43 -19.80
N VAL A 117 3.17 13.74 -19.65
CA VAL A 117 3.60 14.73 -20.64
C VAL A 117 5.13 14.85 -20.54
N LEU A 118 5.83 14.20 -21.46
CA LEU A 118 7.27 14.38 -21.67
C LEU A 118 7.48 15.75 -22.31
N TYR A 119 8.17 16.66 -21.62
CA TYR A 119 8.71 17.86 -22.24
C TYR A 119 10.20 17.65 -22.53
N THR A 120 10.69 18.26 -23.60
CA THR A 120 12.09 18.22 -24.02
C THR A 120 12.81 19.47 -23.52
N ASN A 121 14.00 19.30 -22.94
CA ASN A 121 14.94 20.39 -22.63
C ASN A 121 16.23 20.19 -23.42
N ASP A 122 16.93 21.26 -23.76
CA ASP A 122 18.28 21.18 -24.34
C ASP A 122 19.34 21.07 -23.23
N CYS A 123 20.31 20.16 -23.39
CA CYS A 123 21.36 19.98 -22.39
C CYS A 123 22.38 21.13 -22.43
N TRP A 124 22.66 21.76 -21.28
CA TRP A 124 23.67 22.83 -21.18
C TRP A 124 25.12 22.42 -21.50
N THR A 125 25.40 21.13 -21.65
CA THR A 125 26.76 20.64 -21.91
C THR A 125 26.93 20.13 -23.34
N CYS A 126 26.01 19.29 -23.82
CA CYS A 126 26.08 18.70 -25.16
C CYS A 126 25.08 19.32 -26.15
N GLU A 127 24.23 20.24 -25.71
CA GLU A 127 23.19 20.93 -26.50
C GLU A 127 22.10 20.02 -27.08
N GLU A 128 22.24 18.70 -26.97
CA GLU A 128 21.23 17.75 -27.39
C GLU A 128 19.92 17.86 -26.57
N PRO A 129 18.75 17.78 -27.24
CA PRO A 129 17.45 17.75 -26.59
C PRO A 129 17.24 16.42 -25.86
N PHE A 130 16.68 16.46 -24.65
CA PHE A 130 16.40 15.26 -23.86
C PHE A 130 15.05 15.36 -23.12
N PRO A 131 14.33 14.23 -22.97
CA PRO A 131 13.07 14.21 -22.24
C PRO A 131 13.29 14.40 -20.74
N VAL A 132 12.43 15.19 -20.12
CA VAL A 132 12.42 15.38 -18.66
C VAL A 132 11.12 14.83 -18.09
N ASP A 133 11.23 13.94 -17.10
CA ASP A 133 10.07 13.42 -16.40
C ASP A 133 9.52 14.50 -15.45
N GLY A 134 8.32 14.96 -15.76
CA GLY A 134 7.80 16.23 -15.29
C GLY A 134 7.33 16.25 -13.86
N LEU A 135 8.23 16.29 -12.87
CA LEU A 135 7.89 16.55 -11.47
C LEU A 135 9.10 17.09 -10.68
N ALA A 136 9.47 18.35 -10.91
CA ALA A 136 10.28 19.09 -9.94
C ALA A 136 9.77 20.54 -9.84
N GLN A 137 8.56 20.71 -9.30
CA GLN A 137 8.17 21.99 -8.72
C GLN A 137 8.88 22.12 -7.37
N THR A 138 9.73 23.14 -7.21
CA THR A 138 10.15 23.57 -5.88
C THR A 138 8.96 24.22 -5.17
N ARG A 139 9.03 24.37 -3.84
CA ARG A 139 7.99 25.00 -3.00
C ARG A 139 7.62 26.44 -3.40
N GLU A 140 8.36 27.05 -4.31
CA GLU A 140 8.26 28.46 -4.70
C GLU A 140 7.72 28.68 -6.12
N GLY A 141 7.15 27.64 -6.76
CA GLY A 141 6.51 27.79 -8.08
C GLY A 141 7.48 28.02 -9.25
N THR A 142 8.78 28.09 -9.00
CA THR A 142 9.81 28.06 -10.03
C THR A 142 10.00 26.62 -10.52
N LYS A 143 9.71 26.37 -11.80
CA LYS A 143 9.97 25.09 -12.48
C LYS A 143 11.46 24.79 -12.32
N ALA A 144 11.85 23.71 -11.63
CA ALA A 144 13.25 23.32 -11.58
C ALA A 144 13.64 22.83 -12.99
N PHE A 145 14.35 23.67 -13.73
CA PHE A 145 14.94 23.29 -15.01
C PHE A 145 16.02 22.24 -14.76
N VAL A 146 15.77 21.00 -15.16
CA VAL A 146 16.83 20.00 -15.28
C VAL A 146 17.74 20.44 -16.43
N LYS A 147 18.99 20.79 -16.11
CA LYS A 147 19.95 21.41 -17.04
C LYS A 147 20.78 20.43 -17.86
N TYR A 148 20.84 19.17 -17.45
CA TYR A 148 21.77 18.19 -18.00
C TYR A 148 21.05 16.89 -18.32
N CYS A 149 21.30 16.32 -19.51
CA CYS A 149 20.72 15.06 -19.96
C CYS A 149 21.28 13.84 -19.24
N SER A 150 22.48 13.96 -18.65
CA SER A 150 23.17 12.87 -17.95
C SER A 150 24.08 13.40 -16.84
N ASP A 151 24.44 12.50 -15.93
CA ASP A 151 25.45 12.77 -14.88
C ASP A 151 26.83 13.08 -15.50
N GLU A 152 27.15 12.50 -16.65
CA GLU A 152 28.38 12.80 -17.39
C GLU A 152 28.36 14.22 -17.95
N CYS A 153 27.28 14.62 -18.62
CA CYS A 153 27.09 15.99 -19.09
C CYS A 153 27.13 16.98 -17.92
N ARG A 154 26.55 16.64 -16.76
CA ARG A 154 26.68 17.45 -15.54
C ARG A 154 28.14 17.63 -15.15
N ARG A 155 28.92 16.54 -15.07
CA ARG A 155 30.36 16.59 -14.70
C ARG A 155 31.18 17.40 -15.71
N LEU A 156 30.95 17.23 -17.01
CA LEU A 156 31.65 17.94 -18.07
C LEU A 156 31.30 19.44 -18.08
N GLY A 157 30.02 19.80 -17.89
CA GLY A 157 29.58 21.18 -17.76
C GLY A 157 30.20 21.89 -16.55
N PHE A 158 30.30 21.20 -15.41
CA PHE A 158 31.04 21.72 -14.25
C PHE A 158 32.52 21.97 -14.56
N LYS A 159 33.19 21.05 -15.28
CA LYS A 159 34.60 21.21 -15.67
C LYS A 159 34.83 22.40 -16.61
N ARG A 160 33.96 22.61 -17.62
CA ARG A 160 34.04 23.78 -18.53
C ARG A 160 33.90 25.10 -17.76
N SER A 161 32.87 25.22 -16.92
CA SER A 161 32.64 26.45 -16.13
C SER A 161 33.76 26.77 -15.13
N HIS A 162 34.44 25.75 -14.60
CA HIS A 162 35.60 25.95 -13.71
C HIS A 162 36.86 26.35 -14.47
N LYS A 163 37.07 25.82 -15.69
CA LYS A 163 38.28 26.10 -16.49
C LYS A 163 38.28 27.54 -17.04
N GLU A 164 37.11 28.04 -17.47
CA GLU A 164 36.96 29.42 -17.98
C GLU A 164 37.02 30.51 -16.90
N ARG A 165 36.85 30.14 -15.62
CA ARG A 165 36.93 31.07 -14.46
C ARG A 165 38.33 31.20 -13.85
N ARG A 166 39.32 30.46 -14.34
CA ARG A 166 40.71 30.56 -13.89
C ARG A 166 41.41 31.76 -14.55
N GLY A 167 41.14 32.95 -14.02
CA GLY A 167 42.00 34.12 -14.23
C GLY A 167 43.20 34.09 -13.28
N ARG A 168 44.25 34.86 -13.60
CA ARG A 168 45.36 35.13 -12.66
C ARG A 168 44.91 36.23 -11.72
N PHE A 169 44.54 35.87 -10.50
CA PHE A 169 44.12 36.83 -9.48
C PHE A 169 45.22 36.97 -8.44
N PHE A 170 45.38 38.16 -7.88
CA PHE A 170 46.40 38.42 -6.85
C PHE A 170 45.76 38.99 -5.60
N THR A 171 46.31 38.63 -4.45
CA THR A 171 45.95 39.20 -3.15
C THR A 171 47.18 39.42 -2.29
N VAL A 172 47.05 40.30 -1.30
CA VAL A 172 48.11 40.62 -0.33
C VAL A 172 48.00 39.71 0.88
N CYS A 173 49.14 39.15 1.31
CA CYS A 173 49.21 38.40 2.55
C CYS A 173 48.87 39.31 3.74
N LYS A 174 47.89 38.91 4.55
CA LYS A 174 47.44 39.61 5.75
C LYS A 174 48.30 39.36 6.99
N ASN A 175 49.37 38.56 6.87
CA ASN A 175 50.37 38.48 7.91
C ASN A 175 51.17 39.79 7.87
N ASP A 176 51.15 40.56 8.96
CA ASP A 176 51.72 41.91 9.02
C ASP A 176 53.22 41.91 8.70
N ASP A 177 53.92 40.83 9.08
CA ASP A 177 55.36 40.67 8.84
C ASP A 177 55.68 40.21 7.40
N CYS A 178 54.68 39.86 6.60
CA CYS A 178 54.88 39.34 5.24
C CYS A 178 54.55 40.38 4.16
N GLY A 179 53.30 40.87 4.11
CA GLY A 179 52.84 41.86 3.12
C GLY A 179 52.97 41.47 1.64
N LYS A 180 53.43 40.26 1.30
CA LYS A 180 53.68 39.83 -0.09
C LYS A 180 52.39 39.66 -0.88
N TRP A 181 52.42 40.11 -2.13
CA TRP A 181 51.42 39.73 -3.13
C TRP A 181 51.63 38.28 -3.56
N PHE A 182 50.55 37.52 -3.67
CA PHE A 182 50.60 36.14 -4.16
C PHE A 182 49.39 35.82 -5.02
N GLU A 183 49.59 34.88 -5.95
CA GLU A 183 48.58 34.46 -6.90
C GLU A 183 47.58 33.50 -6.25
N VAL A 184 46.31 33.62 -6.64
CA VAL A 184 45.21 32.75 -6.22
C VAL A 184 44.39 32.30 -7.42
N GLU A 185 43.82 31.10 -7.34
CA GLU A 185 43.20 30.45 -8.50
C GLU A 185 41.84 31.04 -8.89
N TYR A 186 41.15 31.70 -7.96
CA TYR A 186 39.79 32.18 -8.16
C TYR A 186 39.62 33.62 -7.66
N ALA A 187 38.81 34.43 -8.37
CA ALA A 187 38.51 35.81 -7.99
C ALA A 187 37.98 35.93 -6.55
N ASP A 188 37.12 34.98 -6.15
CA ASP A 188 36.58 34.91 -4.79
C ASP A 188 37.65 34.68 -3.71
N GLU A 189 38.80 34.10 -4.06
CA GLU A 189 39.94 33.94 -3.14
C GLU A 189 40.74 35.24 -2.99
N ALA A 190 40.64 36.17 -3.95
CA ALA A 190 41.29 37.47 -3.90
C ALA A 190 40.41 38.57 -3.28
N ASP A 191 39.09 38.36 -3.23
CA ASP A 191 38.10 39.35 -2.77
C ASP A 191 37.92 39.36 -1.23
N PRO A 192 38.34 40.44 -0.52
CA PRO A 192 38.20 40.53 0.92
C PRO A 192 36.74 40.57 1.41
N SER A 193 35.78 40.95 0.55
CA SER A 193 34.35 40.97 0.87
C SER A 193 33.76 39.56 1.02
N LYS A 194 34.49 38.51 0.60
CA LYS A 194 34.09 37.10 0.66
C LYS A 194 34.92 36.32 1.70
N PRO A 195 34.73 36.56 3.01
CA PRO A 195 35.65 36.10 4.06
C PRO A 195 35.80 34.59 4.19
N ARG A 196 34.87 33.78 3.66
CA ARG A 196 34.93 32.32 3.66
C ARG A 196 35.83 31.74 2.57
N LYS A 197 36.06 32.48 1.49
CA LYS A 197 36.85 32.04 0.33
C LYS A 197 38.16 32.80 0.22
N TYR A 198 38.21 34.03 0.74
CA TYR A 198 39.39 34.89 0.74
C TYR A 198 40.63 34.20 1.35
N LYS A 199 41.68 34.00 0.54
CA LYS A 199 42.97 33.48 1.00
C LYS A 199 43.77 34.61 1.64
N ARG A 200 44.05 34.46 2.93
CA ARG A 200 44.71 35.49 3.76
C ARG A 200 46.23 35.36 3.83
N ALA A 201 46.79 34.23 3.41
CA ALA A 201 48.21 33.91 3.59
C ALA A 201 48.81 33.32 2.31
N CYS A 202 50.01 33.78 1.98
CA CYS A 202 50.77 33.31 0.81
C CYS A 202 51.45 31.95 1.02
N SER A 203 51.53 31.47 2.26
CA SER A 203 52.22 30.25 2.64
C SER A 203 51.63 29.62 3.89
N GLU A 204 51.97 28.36 4.15
CA GLU A 204 51.60 27.67 5.38
C GLU A 204 52.18 28.35 6.63
N ALA A 205 53.43 28.81 6.56
CA ALA A 205 54.07 29.57 7.64
C ALA A 205 53.26 30.84 7.99
N CYS A 206 52.86 31.63 6.98
CA CYS A 206 52.01 32.81 7.19
C CYS A 206 50.61 32.45 7.70
N THR A 207 50.07 31.30 7.30
CA THR A 207 48.80 30.78 7.82
C THR A 207 48.90 30.47 9.32
N ASN A 208 49.99 29.83 9.74
CA ASN A 208 50.22 29.48 11.13
C ASN A 208 50.49 30.72 12.00
N ALA A 209 51.23 31.70 11.50
CA ALA A 209 51.42 32.99 12.15
C ALA A 209 50.08 33.71 12.39
N LEU A 210 49.22 33.80 11.36
CA LEU A 210 47.88 34.37 11.48
C LEU A 210 46.98 33.61 12.46
N LYS A 211 47.03 32.27 12.46
CA LYS A 211 46.28 31.45 13.44
C LYS A 211 46.75 31.74 14.87
N SER A 212 48.06 31.82 15.10
CA SER A 212 48.65 32.13 16.40
C SER A 212 48.23 33.52 16.89
N LYS A 213 48.25 34.53 16.01
CA LYS A 213 47.78 35.88 16.34
C LYS A 213 46.28 35.89 16.69
N ASN A 214 45.44 35.22 15.90
CA ASN A 214 44.01 35.12 16.19
C ASN A 214 43.74 34.40 17.52
N LEU A 215 44.52 33.37 17.86
CA LEU A 215 44.45 32.70 19.16
C LEU A 215 44.80 33.64 20.32
N LYS A 216 45.86 34.45 20.19
CA LYS A 216 46.22 35.48 21.18
C LYS A 216 45.12 36.52 21.37
N VAL A 217 44.49 36.96 20.28
CA VAL A 217 43.35 37.90 20.34
C VAL A 217 42.15 37.27 21.05
N LEU A 218 41.78 36.03 20.70
CA LEU A 218 40.70 35.32 21.39
C LEU A 218 40.98 35.12 22.88
N HIS A 219 42.24 34.92 23.27
CA HIS A 219 42.67 34.85 24.67
C HIS A 219 42.53 36.20 25.38
N ALA A 220 43.01 37.28 24.76
CA ALA A 220 42.89 38.63 25.32
C ALA A 220 41.42 39.08 25.47
N GLU A 221 40.54 38.67 24.53
CA GLU A 221 39.09 38.95 24.58
C GLU A 221 38.31 38.02 25.53
N GLY A 222 38.96 37.07 26.21
CA GLY A 222 38.27 36.09 27.08
C GLY A 222 37.35 35.11 26.33
N ARG A 223 37.55 34.93 25.01
CA ARG A 223 36.69 34.09 24.14
C ARG A 223 37.25 32.68 23.90
N MET A 224 38.25 32.28 24.67
CA MET A 224 38.89 30.96 24.54
C MET A 224 37.93 29.82 24.85
N ASP A 225 37.03 29.98 25.81
CA ASP A 225 36.03 28.94 26.13
C ASP A 225 35.09 28.67 24.96
N ALA A 226 34.61 29.72 24.26
CA ALA A 226 33.77 29.56 23.08
C ALA A 226 34.52 28.92 21.89
N PHE A 227 35.84 29.15 21.78
CA PHE A 227 36.71 28.50 20.79
C PHE A 227 36.89 27.01 21.14
N PHE A 228 37.20 26.70 22.40
CA PHE A 228 37.33 25.33 22.85
C PHE A 228 36.01 24.58 22.83
N ASP A 229 34.86 25.18 23.10
CA ASP A 229 33.55 24.53 22.96
C ASP A 229 33.22 24.18 21.51
N ARG A 230 33.68 24.99 20.55
CA ARG A 230 33.58 24.68 19.12
C ARG A 230 34.46 23.48 18.76
N ILE A 231 35.65 23.37 19.35
CA ILE A 231 36.57 22.24 19.16
C ILE A 231 36.10 20.99 19.93
N ARG A 232 35.59 21.13 21.16
CA ARG A 232 35.00 20.05 21.97
C ARG A 232 33.77 19.49 21.27
N GLY A 233 33.00 20.31 20.56
CA GLY A 233 31.94 19.83 19.66
C GLY A 233 32.44 18.92 18.52
N SER A 234 33.72 18.98 18.15
CA SER A 234 34.39 18.02 17.26
C SER A 234 35.17 16.91 17.99
N PHE A 235 35.46 17.09 19.29
CA PHE A 235 36.19 16.19 20.18
C PHE A 235 35.30 15.53 21.24
N ILE A 236 33.98 15.43 20.99
CA ILE A 236 33.08 14.66 21.86
C ILE A 236 33.67 13.26 21.97
N ARG A 237 34.00 12.88 23.21
CA ARG A 237 34.53 11.57 23.59
C ARG A 237 33.73 10.50 22.83
N LYS A 238 34.43 9.56 22.19
CA LYS A 238 33.80 8.40 21.54
C LYS A 238 32.82 7.79 22.54
N VAL A 239 31.53 7.99 22.32
CA VAL A 239 30.51 7.39 23.18
C VAL A 239 30.48 5.93 22.78
N SER A 240 30.65 5.02 23.73
CA SER A 240 30.74 3.61 23.39
C SER A 240 29.46 3.13 22.72
N LYS A 241 29.57 2.14 21.83
CA LYS A 241 28.42 1.53 21.16
C LYS A 241 27.40 1.03 22.19
N GLU A 242 27.88 0.44 23.28
CA GLU A 242 27.10 -0.11 24.39
C GLU A 242 26.31 0.99 25.11
N THR A 243 26.91 2.16 25.31
CA THR A 243 26.23 3.30 25.94
C THR A 243 25.10 3.83 25.04
N LEU A 244 25.35 3.96 23.74
CA LEU A 244 24.33 4.42 22.78
C LEU A 244 23.19 3.40 22.63
N ILE A 245 23.52 2.11 22.57
CA ILE A 245 22.55 1.01 22.58
C ILE A 245 21.73 1.06 23.86
N LYS A 246 22.37 1.25 25.03
CA LYS A 246 21.64 1.31 26.29
C LYS A 246 20.65 2.47 26.36
N LEU A 247 21.11 3.67 26.03
CA LEU A 247 20.26 4.86 26.04
C LEU A 247 19.10 4.74 25.04
N LEU A 248 19.34 4.13 23.87
CA LEU A 248 18.31 3.97 22.85
C LEU A 248 17.36 2.80 23.15
N GLN A 249 17.88 1.61 23.41
CA GLN A 249 17.09 0.38 23.45
C GLN A 249 16.58 0.05 24.84
N TYR A 250 17.40 0.20 25.89
CA TYR A 250 17.00 -0.09 27.27
C TYR A 250 16.25 1.07 27.91
N ASP A 251 16.80 2.28 27.82
CA ASP A 251 16.20 3.47 28.44
C ASP A 251 15.09 4.09 27.54
N ARG A 252 14.88 3.54 26.34
CA ARG A 252 13.89 3.96 25.33
C ARG A 252 13.95 5.46 24.99
N LEU A 253 15.11 6.09 25.10
CA LEU A 253 15.25 7.54 24.86
C LEU A 253 15.28 7.85 23.35
N LEU A 254 14.55 8.88 22.96
CA LEU A 254 14.65 9.47 21.62
C LEU A 254 16.03 10.11 21.43
N ARG A 255 16.52 10.15 20.19
CA ARG A 255 17.83 10.77 19.87
C ARG A 255 17.99 12.21 20.39
N LYS A 256 16.89 12.99 20.49
CA LYS A 256 16.94 14.34 21.07
C LYS A 256 17.21 14.29 22.58
N GLU A 257 16.61 13.35 23.29
CA GLU A 257 16.78 13.15 24.73
C GLU A 257 18.17 12.59 25.02
N ILE A 258 18.65 11.63 24.21
CA ILE A 258 20.03 11.14 24.28
C ILE A 258 21.02 12.30 24.07
N ALA A 259 20.80 13.13 23.05
CA ALA A 259 21.65 14.28 22.76
C ALA A 259 21.67 15.28 23.92
N ALA A 260 20.51 15.58 24.51
CA ALA A 260 20.39 16.45 25.68
C ALA A 260 21.11 15.84 26.91
N ARG A 261 20.90 14.55 27.17
CA ARG A 261 21.49 13.82 28.31
C ARG A 261 23.01 13.74 28.22
N LEU A 262 23.54 13.49 27.03
CA LEU A 262 24.98 13.47 26.76
C LEU A 262 25.58 14.87 26.60
N LYS A 263 24.75 15.93 26.60
CA LYS A 263 25.14 17.32 26.32
C LYS A 263 25.89 17.47 24.99
N ILE A 264 25.43 16.77 23.95
CA ILE A 264 26.01 16.81 22.60
C ILE A 264 25.02 17.30 21.55
N LYS A 265 25.53 17.87 20.45
CA LYS A 265 24.68 18.26 19.32
C LYS A 265 24.06 17.02 18.68
N LEU A 266 22.79 17.12 18.29
CA LEU A 266 22.07 16.04 17.61
C LEU A 266 22.76 15.57 16.32
N THR A 267 23.44 16.48 15.60
CA THR A 267 24.22 16.14 14.41
C THR A 267 25.43 15.26 14.72
N VAL A 268 26.06 15.45 15.88
CA VAL A 268 27.18 14.61 16.34
C VAL A 268 26.65 13.23 16.74
N LEU A 269 25.56 13.18 17.51
CA LEU A 269 24.92 11.91 17.88
C LEU A 269 24.54 11.08 16.65
N ARG A 270 24.00 11.71 15.60
CA ARG A 270 23.66 11.03 14.34
C ARG A 270 24.88 10.39 13.67
N ARG A 271 26.03 11.08 13.68
CA ARG A 271 27.29 10.55 13.13
C ARG A 271 27.80 9.36 13.94
N GLU A 272 27.72 9.41 15.26
CA GLU A 272 28.14 8.29 16.12
C GLU A 272 27.23 7.06 15.94
N PHE A 273 25.91 7.25 15.83
CA PHE A 273 24.98 6.16 15.49
C PHE A 273 25.34 5.52 14.15
N GLN A 274 25.63 6.34 13.13
CA GLN A 274 26.03 5.85 11.81
C GLN A 274 27.37 5.12 11.87
N ARG A 275 28.36 5.67 12.59
CA ARG A 275 29.68 5.09 12.78
C ARG A 275 29.63 3.70 13.44
N HIS A 276 28.74 3.54 14.41
CA HIS A 276 28.58 2.27 15.14
C HIS A 276 27.54 1.34 14.53
N GLU A 277 26.98 1.70 13.36
CA GLU A 277 25.94 0.95 12.66
C GLU A 277 24.72 0.66 13.55
N ILE A 278 24.37 1.63 14.41
CA ILE A 278 23.21 1.52 15.30
C ILE A 278 21.97 1.91 14.52
N GLU A 279 21.13 0.92 14.25
CA GLU A 279 19.85 1.11 13.57
C GLU A 279 18.92 2.06 14.34
N ASN A 280 18.10 2.77 13.58
CA ASN A 280 17.13 3.71 14.14
C ASN A 280 15.80 3.02 14.48
N VAL A 281 15.88 1.97 15.29
CA VAL A 281 14.74 1.14 15.70
C VAL A 281 14.78 0.89 17.21
N PHE A 282 13.61 0.71 17.80
CA PHE A 282 13.45 0.11 19.12
C PHE A 282 13.10 -1.36 18.97
N TYR A 283 13.33 -2.17 19.99
CA TYR A 283 12.84 -3.54 20.03
C TYR A 283 11.64 -3.59 20.98
N ASN A 284 10.51 -4.12 20.49
CA ASN A 284 9.37 -4.48 21.30
C ASN A 284 9.33 -6.00 21.44
N THR A 285 8.79 -6.51 22.56
CA THR A 285 8.46 -7.93 22.70
C THR A 285 7.05 -8.18 22.18
N CYS A 286 6.88 -9.12 21.25
CA CYS A 286 5.55 -9.44 20.74
C CYS A 286 4.73 -10.17 21.79
N PRO A 287 3.52 -9.72 22.16
CA PRO A 287 2.73 -10.38 23.19
C PRO A 287 2.06 -11.69 22.73
N HIS A 288 2.21 -12.06 21.46
CA HIS A 288 1.69 -13.31 20.90
C HIS A 288 2.75 -14.42 20.90
N CYS A 289 3.91 -14.15 20.31
CA CYS A 289 5.00 -15.14 20.20
C CYS A 289 6.14 -14.92 21.21
N ASN A 290 6.10 -13.85 22.01
CA ASN A 290 7.17 -13.43 22.94
C ASN A 290 8.53 -13.11 22.31
N GLU A 291 8.63 -13.08 20.98
CA GLU A 291 9.87 -12.73 20.29
C GLU A 291 10.09 -11.20 20.22
N PRO A 292 11.34 -10.72 20.38
CA PRO A 292 11.68 -9.33 20.15
C PRO A 292 11.61 -8.97 18.66
N PHE A 293 11.09 -7.79 18.33
CA PHE A 293 11.01 -7.33 16.94
C PHE A 293 11.29 -5.82 16.81
N PRO A 294 11.93 -5.40 15.70
CA PRO A 294 12.28 -4.01 15.49
C PRO A 294 11.05 -3.17 15.13
N VAL A 295 10.95 -1.99 15.75
CA VAL A 295 9.90 -0.99 15.53
C VAL A 295 10.56 0.34 15.19
N PRO A 296 10.20 0.97 14.06
CA PRO A 296 10.71 2.30 13.73
C PRO A 296 10.38 3.32 14.83
N ILE A 297 11.30 4.23 15.16
CA ILE A 297 11.09 5.28 16.17
C ILE A 297 9.79 6.09 15.94
N ARG A 298 9.41 6.31 14.68
CA ARG A 298 8.16 7.02 14.32
C ARG A 298 6.87 6.30 14.72
N SER A 299 6.96 5.00 14.97
CA SER A 299 5.85 4.14 15.38
C SER A 299 5.70 4.07 16.90
N MET A 300 6.46 4.89 17.64
CA MET A 300 6.56 4.87 19.09
C MET A 300 6.02 6.14 19.76
N THR A 301 5.38 7.04 19.01
CA THR A 301 5.03 8.37 19.54
C THR A 301 3.88 8.36 20.56
N ASN A 302 3.08 7.29 20.64
CA ASN A 302 2.05 7.05 21.67
C ASN A 302 1.61 5.57 21.59
N GLU A 303 1.54 4.84 22.70
CA GLU A 303 1.03 3.45 22.76
C GLU A 303 -0.46 3.35 22.36
N GLU A 304 -1.23 4.42 22.58
CA GLU A 304 -2.62 4.55 22.14
C GLU A 304 -2.73 4.91 20.65
N SER A 305 -1.62 5.23 19.99
CA SER A 305 -1.65 5.53 18.56
C SER A 305 -1.86 4.25 17.77
N ASN A 306 -2.71 4.33 16.73
CA ASN A 306 -2.79 3.31 15.68
C ASN A 306 -1.45 3.05 14.96
N LYS A 307 -0.44 3.91 15.15
CA LYS A 307 0.93 3.73 14.63
C LYS A 307 1.79 2.84 15.53
N PHE A 308 1.37 2.54 16.75
CA PHE A 308 2.07 1.68 17.69
C PHE A 308 1.99 0.23 17.24
N LYS A 309 3.14 -0.32 16.82
CA LYS A 309 3.22 -1.70 16.37
C LYS A 309 3.41 -2.61 17.58
N LYS A 310 2.30 -3.22 18.03
CA LYS A 310 2.27 -4.14 19.18
C LYS A 310 2.72 -5.57 18.83
N TYR A 311 2.55 -6.00 17.59
CA TYR A 311 2.85 -7.37 17.14
C TYR A 311 3.95 -7.39 16.09
N CYS A 312 4.80 -8.42 16.09
CA CYS A 312 5.91 -8.53 15.14
C CYS A 312 5.42 -8.65 13.68
N SER A 313 4.32 -9.38 13.47
CA SER A 313 3.73 -9.69 12.17
C SER A 313 2.21 -9.58 12.20
N ARG A 314 1.60 -9.56 10.99
CA ARG A 314 0.14 -9.63 10.83
C ARG A 314 -0.41 -10.95 11.37
N ILE A 315 0.32 -12.06 11.20
CA ILE A 315 -0.03 -13.38 11.72
C ILE A 315 -0.12 -13.34 13.25
N CYS A 316 0.88 -12.78 13.93
CA CYS A 316 0.83 -12.64 15.40
C CYS A 316 -0.27 -11.69 15.88
N PHE A 317 -0.60 -10.65 15.12
CA PHE A 317 -1.76 -9.82 15.42
C PHE A 317 -3.06 -10.62 15.30
N LEU A 318 -3.23 -11.38 14.21
CA LEU A 318 -4.42 -12.18 13.95
C LEU A 318 -4.58 -13.30 15.00
N GLY A 319 -3.51 -14.02 15.33
CA GLY A 319 -3.53 -15.07 16.35
C GLY A 319 -3.78 -14.55 17.77
N ALA A 320 -3.47 -13.27 18.03
CA ALA A 320 -3.79 -12.66 19.31
C ALA A 320 -5.24 -12.14 19.41
N ILE A 321 -5.97 -12.07 18.29
CA ILE A 321 -7.38 -11.67 18.32
C ILE A 321 -8.18 -12.84 18.85
N LYS A 322 -8.80 -12.65 20.03
CA LYS A 322 -9.80 -13.57 20.56
C LYS A 322 -11.15 -13.26 19.89
N LYS A 323 -11.43 -13.87 18.74
CA LYS A 323 -12.76 -13.82 18.12
C LYS A 323 -13.69 -14.71 18.93
N LYS A 324 -14.93 -14.26 19.15
CA LYS A 324 -15.98 -15.12 19.71
C LYS A 324 -16.63 -15.86 18.55
N ASP A 325 -16.79 -17.17 18.71
CA ASP A 325 -17.45 -17.97 17.69
C ASP A 325 -18.89 -17.51 17.51
N THR A 326 -19.27 -17.27 16.26
CA THR A 326 -20.66 -16.99 15.91
C THR A 326 -21.50 -18.27 16.04
N TRP A 327 -22.82 -18.13 16.09
CA TRP A 327 -23.69 -19.31 16.21
C TRP A 327 -23.57 -20.24 15.00
N ILE A 328 -23.34 -19.68 13.81
CA ILE A 328 -23.15 -20.43 12.56
C ILE A 328 -21.82 -21.20 12.58
N GLU A 329 -20.74 -20.56 13.04
CA GLU A 329 -19.44 -21.22 13.27
C GLU A 329 -19.60 -22.38 14.26
N LYS A 330 -20.32 -22.17 15.37
CA LYS A 330 -20.61 -23.25 16.34
C LYS A 330 -21.39 -24.40 15.72
N ALA A 331 -22.41 -24.11 14.91
CA ALA A 331 -23.22 -25.14 14.26
C ALA A 331 -22.38 -26.01 13.31
N VAL A 332 -21.48 -25.39 12.53
CA VAL A 332 -20.56 -26.13 11.65
C VAL A 332 -19.53 -26.91 12.47
N LEU A 333 -18.94 -26.29 13.52
CA LEU A 333 -17.98 -26.94 14.40
C LEU A 333 -18.54 -28.19 15.08
N GLU A 334 -19.73 -28.08 15.67
CA GLU A 334 -20.43 -29.19 16.32
C GLU A 334 -20.68 -30.33 15.33
N TYR A 335 -21.15 -30.00 14.13
CA TYR A 335 -21.42 -31.00 13.10
C TYR A 335 -20.15 -31.69 12.58
N LEU A 336 -19.08 -30.94 12.28
CA LEU A 336 -17.80 -31.53 11.87
C LEU A 336 -17.21 -32.43 12.96
N THR A 337 -17.35 -32.03 14.22
CA THR A 337 -16.91 -32.83 15.38
C THR A 337 -17.75 -34.11 15.52
N GLU A 338 -19.08 -34.01 15.39
CA GLU A 338 -19.99 -35.16 15.43
C GLU A 338 -19.69 -36.18 14.32
N LYS A 339 -19.29 -35.71 13.14
CA LYS A 339 -18.91 -36.56 12.01
C LYS A 339 -17.45 -37.03 12.02
N GLU A 340 -16.73 -36.76 13.11
CA GLU A 340 -15.33 -37.16 13.30
C GLU A 340 -14.40 -36.68 12.16
N ILE A 341 -14.71 -35.51 11.57
CA ILE A 341 -13.86 -34.88 10.56
C ILE A 341 -12.71 -34.16 11.26
N GLU A 342 -11.48 -34.41 10.83
CA GLU A 342 -10.30 -33.68 11.33
C GLU A 342 -10.25 -32.27 10.70
N PHE A 343 -10.23 -31.23 11.53
CA PHE A 343 -10.13 -29.85 11.06
C PHE A 343 -9.33 -28.97 12.05
N VAL A 344 -8.81 -27.86 11.53
CA VAL A 344 -8.19 -26.79 12.31
C VAL A 344 -9.11 -25.57 12.31
N PRO A 345 -9.72 -25.19 13.45
CA PRO A 345 -10.55 -23.99 13.53
C PRO A 345 -9.71 -22.71 13.50
N GLN A 346 -10.27 -21.63 12.95
CA GLN A 346 -9.67 -20.29 12.89
C GLN A 346 -8.22 -20.29 12.32
N MET A 347 -7.97 -21.12 11.30
CA MET A 347 -6.66 -21.27 10.67
C MET A 347 -6.20 -19.96 10.02
N ILE A 348 -4.96 -19.55 10.30
CA ILE A 348 -4.37 -18.34 9.71
C ILE A 348 -3.61 -18.72 8.44
N ILE A 349 -4.08 -18.23 7.30
CA ILE A 349 -3.44 -18.43 5.99
C ILE A 349 -3.06 -17.06 5.42
N GLY A 350 -1.77 -16.76 5.40
CA GLY A 350 -1.24 -15.46 4.98
C GLY A 350 -1.79 -14.32 5.85
N ASN A 351 -2.69 -13.51 5.28
CA ASN A 351 -3.31 -12.37 5.94
C ASN A 351 -4.77 -12.62 6.38
N TYR A 352 -5.25 -13.86 6.25
CA TYR A 352 -6.64 -14.23 6.45
C TYR A 352 -6.80 -15.21 7.62
N ILE A 353 -7.91 -15.08 8.34
CA ILE A 353 -8.39 -16.11 9.25
C ILE A 353 -9.51 -16.83 8.51
N CYS A 354 -9.43 -18.16 8.46
CA CYS A 354 -10.43 -19.02 7.84
C CYS A 354 -11.12 -19.84 8.93
N ASP A 355 -12.43 -20.02 8.85
CA ASP A 355 -13.19 -20.58 9.98
C ASP A 355 -12.82 -22.04 10.28
N PHE A 356 -12.71 -22.88 9.24
CA PHE A 356 -12.28 -24.27 9.36
C PHE A 356 -11.36 -24.66 8.21
N PHE A 357 -10.25 -25.32 8.52
CA PHE A 357 -9.33 -25.89 7.53
C PHE A 357 -9.25 -27.41 7.67
N ILE A 358 -9.54 -28.13 6.58
CA ILE A 358 -9.50 -29.59 6.48
C ILE A 358 -8.25 -29.96 5.69
N SER A 359 -7.21 -30.37 6.42
CA SER A 359 -5.86 -30.58 5.89
C SER A 359 -5.79 -31.68 4.83
N SER A 360 -6.52 -32.78 5.03
CA SER A 360 -6.56 -33.94 4.12
C SER A 360 -7.05 -33.60 2.71
N ALA A 361 -7.85 -32.55 2.56
CA ALA A 361 -8.41 -32.09 1.29
C ALA A 361 -7.84 -30.75 0.79
N ASN A 362 -6.90 -30.14 1.54
CA ASN A 362 -6.50 -28.74 1.32
C ASN A 362 -7.72 -27.80 1.15
N LEU A 363 -8.74 -28.03 1.99
CA LEU A 363 -10.08 -27.48 1.87
C LEU A 363 -10.36 -26.50 3.02
N ILE A 364 -10.97 -25.38 2.70
CA ILE A 364 -11.43 -24.37 3.65
C ILE A 364 -12.96 -24.37 3.66
N VAL A 365 -13.55 -24.35 4.86
CA VAL A 365 -14.98 -24.11 5.05
C VAL A 365 -15.15 -22.75 5.74
N GLU A 366 -15.88 -21.85 5.10
CA GLU A 366 -16.21 -20.53 5.64
C GLU A 366 -17.69 -20.48 6.07
N ALA A 367 -17.96 -19.95 7.26
CA ALA A 367 -19.31 -19.84 7.81
C ALA A 367 -19.79 -18.38 7.69
N PHE A 368 -20.50 -18.07 6.60
CA PHE A 368 -20.86 -16.70 6.25
C PHE A 368 -22.22 -16.29 6.84
N GLY A 369 -22.17 -15.33 7.77
CA GLY A 369 -23.35 -14.56 8.20
C GLY A 369 -23.95 -13.72 7.07
N ASP A 370 -25.26 -13.80 6.87
CA ASP A 370 -25.92 -13.25 5.67
C ASP A 370 -25.77 -11.73 5.58
N TYR A 371 -25.85 -11.05 6.73
CA TYR A 371 -25.75 -9.60 6.80
C TYR A 371 -24.34 -9.09 6.48
N TRP A 372 -23.30 -9.70 7.06
CA TRP A 372 -21.94 -9.18 6.94
C TRP A 372 -21.31 -9.49 5.59
N HIS A 373 -21.62 -10.67 5.04
CA HIS A 373 -21.07 -11.17 3.77
C HIS A 373 -21.99 -10.92 2.57
N VAL A 374 -23.15 -10.28 2.80
CA VAL A 374 -24.10 -9.88 1.76
C VAL A 374 -24.58 -11.09 0.95
N ASN A 375 -25.27 -12.02 1.60
CA ASN A 375 -25.81 -13.22 0.96
C ASN A 375 -26.57 -12.86 -0.33
N PRO A 376 -26.13 -13.34 -1.51
CA PRO A 376 -26.76 -13.04 -2.79
C PRO A 376 -28.24 -13.40 -2.85
N ASP A 377 -28.67 -14.48 -2.19
CA ASP A 377 -30.06 -14.94 -2.20
C ASP A 377 -30.99 -14.03 -1.40
N ILE A 378 -30.46 -13.37 -0.37
CA ILE A 378 -31.22 -12.44 0.47
C ILE A 378 -31.15 -11.01 -0.07
N TYR A 379 -29.96 -10.57 -0.46
CA TYR A 379 -29.73 -9.17 -0.83
C TYR A 379 -30.01 -8.92 -2.31
N GLY A 380 -29.73 -9.91 -3.18
CA GLY A 380 -30.02 -9.88 -4.60
C GLY A 380 -29.72 -8.52 -5.25
N VAL A 381 -30.63 -8.11 -6.14
CA VAL A 381 -30.57 -6.79 -6.80
C VAL A 381 -31.40 -5.74 -6.05
N THR A 382 -32.44 -6.16 -5.34
CA THR A 382 -33.51 -5.27 -4.85
C THR A 382 -33.29 -4.77 -3.44
N LYS A 383 -32.57 -5.52 -2.59
CA LYS A 383 -32.38 -5.15 -1.19
C LYS A 383 -31.25 -4.14 -1.06
N LYS A 384 -31.47 -3.11 -0.25
CA LYS A 384 -30.47 -2.09 0.00
C LYS A 384 -29.25 -2.69 0.71
N VAL A 385 -28.08 -2.56 0.08
CA VAL A 385 -26.78 -2.88 0.67
C VAL A 385 -26.09 -1.60 1.16
N TYR A 386 -25.59 -1.62 2.39
CA TYR A 386 -24.92 -0.49 3.01
C TYR A 386 -23.44 -0.38 2.57
N PRO A 387 -22.84 0.84 2.56
CA PRO A 387 -21.45 1.01 2.13
C PRO A 387 -20.42 0.14 2.87
N GLN A 388 -20.66 -0.14 4.16
CA GLN A 388 -19.79 -0.99 4.96
C GLN A 388 -19.87 -2.46 4.52
N GLN A 389 -21.06 -2.96 4.20
CA GLN A 389 -21.29 -4.31 3.67
C GLN A 389 -20.58 -4.49 2.32
N ILE A 390 -20.66 -3.51 1.43
CA ILE A 390 -19.95 -3.54 0.14
C ILE A 390 -18.44 -3.66 0.34
N LYS A 391 -17.89 -2.92 1.32
CA LYS A 391 -16.46 -3.00 1.65
C LYS A 391 -16.06 -4.37 2.21
N PHE A 392 -16.96 -5.05 2.93
CA PHE A 392 -16.72 -6.40 3.42
C PHE A 392 -16.82 -7.42 2.29
N ALA A 393 -17.90 -7.40 1.49
CA ALA A 393 -18.06 -8.29 0.34
C ALA A 393 -16.88 -8.20 -0.64
N ALA A 394 -16.40 -7.00 -0.96
CA ALA A 394 -15.21 -6.83 -1.81
C ALA A 394 -13.93 -7.38 -1.17
N ARG A 395 -13.80 -7.36 0.16
CA ARG A 395 -12.67 -7.98 0.86
C ARG A 395 -12.78 -9.50 0.87
N ASP A 396 -13.99 -10.03 0.98
CA ASP A 396 -14.26 -11.46 0.94
C ASP A 396 -13.95 -12.02 -0.45
N GLU A 397 -14.37 -11.34 -1.51
CA GLU A 397 -14.04 -11.71 -2.90
C GLU A 397 -12.52 -11.81 -3.09
N ILE A 398 -11.77 -10.76 -2.70
CA ILE A 398 -10.29 -10.77 -2.77
C ILE A 398 -9.69 -11.87 -1.89
N LYS A 399 -10.24 -12.12 -0.68
CA LYS A 399 -9.79 -13.20 0.21
C LYS A 399 -9.95 -14.55 -0.49
N LEU A 400 -11.14 -14.84 -1.01
CA LEU A 400 -11.47 -16.11 -1.64
C LEU A 400 -10.66 -16.34 -2.92
N GLU A 401 -10.47 -15.31 -3.75
CA GLU A 401 -9.61 -15.38 -4.93
C GLU A 401 -8.16 -15.72 -4.56
N ASN A 402 -7.60 -15.04 -3.56
CA ASN A 402 -6.22 -15.29 -3.14
C ASN A 402 -6.04 -16.69 -2.54
N LEU A 403 -7.01 -17.18 -1.77
CA LEU A 403 -6.98 -18.53 -1.22
C LEU A 403 -7.09 -19.58 -2.34
N ARG A 404 -7.99 -19.39 -3.32
CA ARG A 404 -8.08 -20.28 -4.49
C ARG A 404 -6.80 -20.26 -5.32
N ALA A 405 -6.22 -19.09 -5.56
CA ALA A 405 -4.96 -18.94 -6.28
C ALA A 405 -3.78 -19.61 -5.55
N ALA A 406 -3.84 -19.71 -4.22
CA ALA A 406 -2.89 -20.47 -3.40
C ALA A 406 -3.17 -21.99 -3.38
N GLY A 407 -4.16 -22.47 -4.14
CA GLY A 407 -4.47 -23.89 -4.30
C GLY A 407 -5.51 -24.45 -3.32
N TYR A 408 -6.15 -23.61 -2.50
CA TYR A 408 -7.17 -24.07 -1.57
C TYR A 408 -8.53 -24.23 -2.24
N GLN A 409 -9.20 -25.34 -1.94
CA GLN A 409 -10.63 -25.47 -2.21
C GLN A 409 -11.40 -24.70 -1.13
N ILE A 410 -12.56 -24.16 -1.48
CA ILE A 410 -13.36 -23.35 -0.53
C ILE A 410 -14.84 -23.71 -0.67
N ILE A 411 -15.46 -24.10 0.43
CA ILE A 411 -16.91 -24.25 0.59
C ILE A 411 -17.41 -23.12 1.49
N ILE A 412 -18.54 -22.52 1.12
CA ILE A 412 -19.19 -21.48 1.91
C ILE A 412 -20.50 -22.03 2.43
N VAL A 413 -20.70 -21.95 3.74
CA VAL A 413 -21.96 -22.27 4.41
C VAL A 413 -22.63 -20.97 4.80
N TRP A 414 -23.79 -20.69 4.21
CA TRP A 414 -24.56 -19.48 4.50
C TRP A 414 -25.46 -19.64 5.73
N GLU A 415 -25.59 -18.56 6.49
CA GLU A 415 -26.47 -18.48 7.67
C GLU A 415 -27.92 -18.82 7.30
N ASN A 416 -28.43 -18.27 6.20
CA ASN A 416 -29.79 -18.53 5.74
C ASN A 416 -30.03 -20.01 5.44
N ASP A 417 -29.06 -20.70 4.84
CA ASP A 417 -29.19 -22.12 4.50
C ASP A 417 -29.30 -22.97 5.77
N LEU A 418 -28.50 -22.67 6.79
CA LEU A 418 -28.59 -23.34 8.08
C LEU A 418 -29.88 -23.02 8.85
N LEU A 419 -30.46 -21.84 8.66
CA LEU A 419 -31.75 -21.49 9.27
C LEU A 419 -32.93 -22.18 8.59
N GLN A 420 -32.92 -22.25 7.26
CA GLN A 420 -34.06 -22.77 6.49
C GLN A 420 -34.00 -24.30 6.31
N ARG A 421 -32.80 -24.85 6.10
CA ARG A 421 -32.58 -26.23 5.66
C ARG A 421 -31.35 -26.83 6.33
N ARG A 422 -31.32 -26.80 7.67
CA ARG A 422 -30.16 -27.17 8.49
C ARG A 422 -29.55 -28.53 8.11
N SER A 423 -30.35 -29.60 8.16
CA SER A 423 -29.86 -30.96 7.90
C SER A 423 -29.35 -31.11 6.47
N GLU A 424 -30.12 -30.65 5.48
CA GLU A 424 -29.71 -30.72 4.06
C GLU A 424 -28.41 -29.97 3.80
N THR A 425 -28.25 -28.80 4.41
CA THR A 425 -27.05 -27.96 4.27
C THR A 425 -25.82 -28.64 4.86
N LEU A 426 -25.95 -29.21 6.05
CA LEU A 426 -24.86 -29.90 6.74
C LEU A 426 -24.50 -31.23 6.07
N ASP A 427 -25.50 -31.99 5.64
CA ASP A 427 -25.28 -33.25 4.90
C ASP A 427 -24.65 -32.98 3.53
N GLY A 428 -25.06 -31.89 2.85
CA GLY A 428 -24.40 -31.42 1.63
C GLY A 428 -22.94 -31.03 1.85
N LEU A 429 -22.65 -30.29 2.93
CA LEU A 429 -21.28 -29.98 3.34
C LEU A 429 -20.45 -31.25 3.53
N LEU A 430 -20.98 -32.27 4.21
CA LEU A 430 -20.27 -33.53 4.42
C LEU A 430 -19.98 -34.25 3.09
N GLN A 431 -20.94 -34.25 2.16
CA GLN A 431 -20.75 -34.84 0.83
C GLN A 431 -19.63 -34.14 0.06
N ASP A 432 -19.63 -32.80 0.08
CA ASP A 432 -18.61 -32.00 -0.59
C ASP A 432 -17.20 -32.22 0.02
N ILE A 433 -17.11 -32.29 1.36
CA ILE A 433 -15.87 -32.62 2.06
C ILE A 433 -15.36 -34.01 1.65
N ASN A 434 -16.22 -35.03 1.71
CA ASN A 434 -15.82 -36.39 1.35
C ASN A 434 -15.41 -36.49 -0.11
N TYR A 435 -16.09 -35.79 -1.01
CA TYR A 435 -15.71 -35.70 -2.41
C TYR A 435 -14.30 -35.08 -2.58
N ALA A 436 -14.02 -33.98 -1.87
CA ALA A 436 -12.74 -33.31 -1.90
C ALA A 436 -11.58 -34.20 -1.37
N VAL A 437 -11.81 -34.88 -0.23
CA VAL A 437 -10.83 -35.83 0.35
C VAL A 437 -10.52 -36.97 -0.63
N ASN A 438 -11.56 -37.59 -1.19
CA ASN A 438 -11.41 -38.71 -2.13
C ASN A 438 -10.72 -38.29 -3.44
N ARG A 439 -10.93 -37.06 -3.89
CA ARG A 439 -10.24 -36.56 -5.10
C ARG A 439 -8.74 -36.38 -4.86
N ASN A 440 -8.35 -35.91 -3.68
CA ASN A 440 -6.94 -35.68 -3.36
C ASN A 440 -6.17 -36.98 -3.06
N SER A 441 -6.81 -37.99 -2.46
CA SER A 441 -6.17 -39.29 -2.27
C SER A 441 -5.78 -39.94 -3.60
N VAL A 442 -6.62 -39.82 -4.63
CA VAL A 442 -6.35 -40.36 -5.98
C VAL A 442 -5.21 -39.64 -6.70
N SER A 443 -5.00 -38.35 -6.45
CA SER A 443 -3.85 -37.62 -7.04
C SER A 443 -2.52 -37.99 -6.42
N ILE A 444 -2.47 -38.24 -5.11
CA ILE A 444 -1.23 -38.60 -4.40
C ILE A 444 -0.73 -39.99 -4.83
N ASP A 445 -1.65 -40.93 -5.10
CA ASP A 445 -1.29 -42.28 -5.55
C ASP A 445 -0.74 -42.35 -7.00
N ARG A 446 -0.99 -41.34 -7.84
CA ARG A 446 -0.45 -41.29 -9.20
C ARG A 446 0.99 -40.80 -9.24
N ASP A 447 1.35 -39.83 -8.40
CA ASP A 447 2.70 -39.27 -8.34
C ASP A 447 3.74 -40.22 -7.69
N TYR A 448 3.30 -41.34 -7.12
CA TYR A 448 4.18 -42.39 -6.54
C TYR A 448 4.38 -43.61 -7.45
N ARG A 449 3.74 -43.67 -8.62
CA ARG A 449 3.84 -44.80 -9.56
C ARG A 449 4.58 -44.50 -10.87
N ASP A 450 5.03 -43.26 -11.05
CA ASP A 450 5.98 -42.84 -12.09
C ASP A 450 7.33 -42.50 -11.46
#